data_AF-A0A920NQZ4-F1
#
_entry.id   AF-A0A920NQZ4-F1
#
_cell.length_a   1.000
_cell.length_b   1.000
_cell.length_c   1.000
_cell.angle_alpha   90.00
_cell.angle_beta   90.00
_cell.angle_gamma   90.00
#
_symmetry.space_group_name_H-M   'P 1'
#
loop_
_entity.id
_entity.type
_entity.pdbx_description
1 polymer ?
#
loop_
_entity_poly.entity_id
_entity_poly.type
_entity_poly.pdbx_seq_one_letter_code
_entity_poly.pdbx_strand_id
1 'polypeptide(L)'
;MTERNIYFSEDDQTCWFDELVMNDKYGELRGTGVLKLVDQDWKIVQYNLVLPMPNDLLPNMRRKSWNSTRKNKCFTIGANGEV
;
A
#
# COMPACT_ATOMS: atom_id res chain seq x y z
N MET A 1 16.98 8.71 -1.16
CA MET A 1 16.82 7.30 -1.56
C MET A 1 17.93 6.53 -0.91
N THR A 2 17.60 5.50 -0.13
CA THR A 2 18.57 4.83 0.75
C THR A 2 19.10 3.54 0.13
N GLU A 3 18.25 2.81 -0.60
CA GLU A 3 18.66 1.57 -1.28
C GLU A 3 17.79 1.34 -2.53
N ARG A 4 18.39 0.78 -3.59
CA ARG A 4 17.69 0.36 -4.82
C ARG A 4 18.25 -0.97 -5.30
N ASN A 5 17.38 -1.97 -5.38
CA ASN A 5 17.66 -3.27 -5.95
C ASN A 5 16.85 -3.45 -7.23
N ILE A 6 17.50 -3.92 -8.30
CA ILE A 6 16.88 -4.12 -9.61
C ILE A 6 17.17 -5.56 -10.06
N TYR A 7 16.13 -6.23 -10.52
CA TYR A 7 16.17 -7.61 -10.98
C TYR A 7 15.63 -7.67 -12.40
N PHE A 8 16.33 -8.36 -13.29
CA PHE A 8 15.89 -8.60 -14.67
C PHE A 8 15.40 -10.04 -14.81
N SER A 9 14.41 -10.25 -15.67
CA SER A 9 14.02 -11.58 -16.12
C SER A 9 15.08 -12.17 -17.05
N GLU A 10 15.08 -13.49 -17.20
CA GLU A 10 16.02 -14.19 -18.10
C GLU A 10 15.89 -13.78 -19.58
N ASP A 11 14.72 -13.25 -19.97
CA ASP A 11 14.42 -12.76 -21.31
C ASP A 11 14.68 -11.25 -21.50
N ASP A 12 15.15 -10.55 -20.46
CA ASP A 12 15.37 -9.10 -20.39
C ASP A 12 14.16 -8.24 -20.78
N GLN A 13 12.95 -8.81 -20.83
CA GLN A 13 11.71 -8.07 -21.16
C GLN A 13 10.99 -7.52 -19.94
N THR A 14 11.30 -8.04 -18.75
CA THR A 14 10.67 -7.64 -17.49
C THR A 14 11.73 -7.27 -16.47
N CYS A 15 11.47 -6.20 -15.73
CA CYS A 15 12.37 -5.69 -14.72
C CYS A 15 11.58 -5.42 -13.43
N TRP A 16 12.04 -5.96 -12.31
CA TRP A 16 11.51 -5.65 -10.98
C TRP A 16 12.45 -4.71 -10.28
N PHE A 17 11.90 -3.75 -9.55
CA PHE A 17 12.68 -2.91 -8.68
C PHE A 17 12.10 -2.89 -7.27
N ASP A 18 13.00 -2.80 -6.30
CA ASP A 18 12.71 -2.64 -4.89
C ASP A 18 13.54 -1.47 -4.37
N GLU A 19 12.88 -0.49 -3.79
CA GLU A 19 13.48 0.73 -3.28
C GLU A 19 13.10 1.01 -1.83
N LEU A 20 14.10 1.40 -1.05
CA LEU A 20 13.90 1.98 0.28
C LEU A 20 14.03 3.51 0.17
N VAL A 21 12.93 4.17 0.49
CA VAL A 21 12.76 5.62 0.39
C VAL A 21 12.52 6.17 1.79
N MET A 22 13.38 7.08 2.24
CA MET A 22 13.14 7.81 3.49
C MET A 22 12.33 9.06 3.21
N ASN A 23 11.27 9.26 3.99
CA ASN A 23 10.47 10.47 3.98
C ASN A 23 10.44 11.10 5.38
N ASP A 24 10.75 12.38 5.47
CA ASP A 24 10.83 13.13 6.74
C ASP A 24 9.53 13.07 7.56
N LYS A 25 8.37 12.92 6.90
CA LYS A 25 7.06 12.89 7.58
C LYS A 25 6.56 11.51 7.97
N TYR A 26 6.87 10.49 7.17
CA TYR A 26 6.26 9.16 7.31
C TYR A 26 7.27 8.06 7.63
N GLY A 27 8.56 8.40 7.71
CA GLY A 27 9.63 7.45 7.99
C GLY A 27 10.05 6.67 6.74
N GLU A 28 10.47 5.43 6.96
CA GLU A 28 10.93 4.53 5.91
C GLU A 28 9.75 4.02 5.08
N LEU A 29 9.85 4.11 3.76
CA LEU A 29 8.89 3.62 2.79
C LEU A 29 9.57 2.58 1.92
N ARG A 30 8.86 1.49 1.62
CA ARG A 30 9.31 0.49 0.65
C ARG A 30 8.48 0.59 -0.62
N GLY A 31 9.12 1.03 -1.71
CA GLY A 31 8.56 1.05 -3.04
C GLY A 31 8.96 -0.22 -3.78
N THR A 32 8.00 -0.96 -4.31
CA THR A 32 8.25 -2.11 -5.19
C THR A 32 7.51 -1.92 -6.49
N GLY A 33 8.09 -2.32 -7.60
CA GLY A 33 7.45 -2.13 -8.90
C GLY A 33 7.92 -3.10 -9.97
N VAL A 34 7.13 -3.18 -11.03
CA VAL A 34 7.38 -4.01 -12.20
C VAL A 34 7.36 -3.13 -13.44
N LEU A 35 8.39 -3.27 -14.25
CA LEU A 35 8.60 -2.63 -15.53
C LEU A 35 8.55 -3.69 -16.61
N LYS A 36 7.94 -3.37 -17.75
CA LYS A 36 7.94 -4.21 -18.95
C LYS A 36 8.45 -3.42 -20.14
N LEU A 37 9.34 -4.01 -20.91
CA LEU A 37 9.81 -3.45 -22.16
C LEU A 37 8.72 -3.64 -23.23
N VAL A 38 8.25 -2.54 -23.81
CA VAL A 38 7.24 -2.53 -24.88
C VAL A 38 7.67 -1.50 -25.91
N ASP A 39 7.85 -1.93 -27.16
CA ASP A 39 8.28 -1.07 -28.27
C ASP A 39 9.58 -0.30 -27.97
N GLN A 40 10.54 -0.97 -27.31
CA GLN A 40 11.82 -0.40 -26.84
C GLN A 40 11.73 0.59 -25.69
N ASP A 41 10.53 0.82 -25.14
CA ASP A 41 10.31 1.68 -23.97
C ASP A 41 9.96 0.86 -22.72
N TRP A 42 10.54 1.24 -21.58
CA TRP A 42 10.18 0.67 -20.28
C TRP A 42 8.90 1.30 -19.75
N LYS A 43 7.85 0.49 -19.62
CA LYS A 43 6.56 0.91 -19.06
C LYS A 43 6.35 0.31 -17.68
N ILE A 44 5.91 1.14 -16.72
CA ILE A 44 5.54 0.67 -15.38
C ILE A 44 4.21 -0.07 -15.49
N VAL A 45 4.22 -1.37 -15.19
CA VAL A 45 3.03 -2.21 -15.16
C VAL A 45 2.36 -2.14 -13.79
N GLN A 46 3.17 -2.08 -12.74
CA GLN A 46 2.68 -2.01 -11.37
C GLN A 46 3.67 -1.23 -10.49
N TYR A 47 3.11 -0.38 -9.62
CA TYR A 47 3.86 0.30 -8.59
C TYR A 47 3.12 0.15 -7.26
N ASN A 48 3.82 -0.32 -6.23
CA ASN A 48 3.30 -0.51 -4.89
C ASN A 48 4.20 0.21 -3.89
N LEU A 49 3.61 1.12 -3.12
CA LEU A 49 4.30 1.88 -2.09
C LEU A 49 3.72 1.50 -0.73
N VAL A 50 4.56 0.94 0.14
CA VAL A 50 4.15 0.43 1.44
C VAL A 50 4.83 1.19 2.55
N LEU A 51 4.04 1.56 3.57
CA LEU A 51 4.54 2.00 4.87
C LEU A 51 4.70 0.76 5.76
N PRO A 52 5.93 0.40 6.16
CA PRO A 52 6.15 -0.68 7.11
C PRO A 52 5.54 -0.29 8.45
N MET A 53 4.62 -1.12 8.94
CA MET A 53 3.98 -0.92 10.23
C MET A 53 4.75 -1.69 11.30
N PRO A 54 5.23 -1.04 12.38
CA PRO A 54 5.90 -1.72 13.48
C PRO A 54 4.99 -2.79 14.10
N ASN A 55 5.52 -4.01 14.26
CA ASN A 55 4.74 -5.13 14.79
C ASN A 55 4.21 -4.86 16.22
N ASP A 56 4.93 -4.07 17.02
CA ASP A 56 4.52 -3.69 18.38
C ASP A 56 3.24 -2.83 18.43
N LEU A 57 2.88 -2.19 17.31
CA LEU A 57 1.66 -1.39 17.19
C LEU A 57 0.43 -2.23 16.78
N LEU A 58 0.62 -3.45 16.29
CA LEU A 58 -0.45 -4.34 15.83
C LEU A 58 -1.49 -4.69 16.92
N PRO A 59 -1.10 -5.01 18.18
CA PRO A 59 -2.07 -5.34 19.24
C PRO A 59 -3.00 -4.17 19.57
N ASN A 60 -2.47 -2.94 19.50
CA ASN A 60 -3.19 -1.70 19.84
C ASN A 60 -4.11 -1.24 18.70
N MET A 61 -3.71 -1.48 17.45
CA MET A 61 -4.55 -1.19 16.28
C MET A 61 -5.78 -2.08 16.18
N ARG A 62 -5.62 -3.39 16.43
CA ARG A 62 -6.73 -4.37 16.45
C ARG A 62 -7.87 -3.92 17.36
N ARG A 63 -7.55 -3.31 18.50
CA ARG A 63 -8.53 -2.87 19.49
C ARG A 63 -9.23 -1.55 19.11
N LYS A 64 -8.53 -0.64 18.41
CA LYS A 64 -9.09 0.64 17.97
C LYS A 64 -10.04 0.50 16.78
N SER A 65 -9.71 -0.35 15.79
CA SER A 65 -10.63 -0.59 14.65
C SER A 65 -11.90 -1.32 15.09
N TRP A 66 -11.77 -2.33 15.96
CA TRP A 66 -12.91 -3.08 16.50
C TRP A 66 -13.91 -2.21 17.30
N ASN A 67 -13.41 -1.27 18.12
CA ASN A 67 -14.27 -0.36 18.88
C ASN A 67 -14.86 0.79 18.05
N SER A 68 -14.29 1.10 16.88
CA SER A 68 -14.85 2.06 15.92
C SER A 68 -16.00 1.44 15.13
N THR A 69 -15.85 0.19 14.67
CA THR A 69 -16.92 -0.51 13.92
C THR A 69 -18.13 -0.84 14.79
N ARG A 70 -17.97 -0.99 16.12
CA ARG A 70 -19.09 -1.13 17.08
C ARG A 70 -19.76 0.19 17.49
N LYS A 71 -19.18 1.35 17.15
CA LYS A 71 -19.77 2.68 17.46
C LYS A 71 -20.62 3.26 16.33
N ASN A 72 -20.70 2.58 15.19
CA ASN A 72 -21.73 2.89 14.20
C ASN A 72 -23.05 2.27 14.66
N LYS A 73 -23.79 3.12 15.40
CA LYS A 73 -25.25 3.19 15.43
C LYS A 73 -25.89 2.31 14.36
N CYS A 74 -26.64 1.30 14.82
CA CYS A 74 -27.84 0.90 14.11
C CYS A 74 -28.72 2.15 14.01
N PHE A 75 -28.69 2.81 12.86
CA PHE A 75 -29.63 3.86 12.49
C PHE A 75 -30.65 3.18 11.59
N THR A 76 -31.62 2.50 12.20
CA THR A 76 -32.86 2.14 11.54
C THR A 76 -33.66 3.44 11.43
N ILE A 77 -33.48 4.18 10.34
CA ILE A 77 -34.52 5.12 9.93
C ILE A 77 -35.44 4.29 9.06
N GLY A 78 -36.64 4.03 9.59
CA GLY A 78 -37.70 3.40 8.81
C GLY A 78 -37.92 4.20 7.54
N ALA A 79 -37.82 3.54 6.40
CA ALA A 79 -38.71 3.89 5.31
C ALA A 79 -40.12 3.59 5.82
N ASN A 80 -40.94 4.63 6.00
CA ASN A 80 -42.30 4.74 5.51
C ASN A 80 -42.83 6.14 5.90
N GLY A 81 -43.44 6.82 4.93
CA GLY A 81 -43.62 8.27 4.91
C GLY A 81 -44.52 8.90 5.97
N GLU A 82 -44.50 10.25 5.93
CA GLU A 82 -45.30 11.23 6.70
C GLU A 82 -45.10 11.10 8.23
N VAL A 83 -44.57 12.08 8.97
CA VAL A 83 -44.71 13.54 8.99
C VAL A 83 -43.42 14.15 9.57
#